data_AF-A0A2Z2LCD1-F1
#
_entry.id   AF-A0A2Z2LCD1-F1
#
_cell.length_a   1.000
_cell.length_b   1.000
_cell.length_c   1.000
_cell.angle_alpha   90.00
_cell.angle_beta   90.00
_cell.angle_gamma   90.00
#
_symmetry.space_group_name_H-M   'P 1'
#
loop_
_entity.id
_entity.type
_entity.pdbx_description
1 polymer ?
#
loop_
_entity_poly.entity_id
_entity_poly.type
_entity_poly.pdbx_seq_one_letter_code
_entity_poly.pdbx_strand_id
1 'polypeptide(L)'
;MPFDDQKFFDLQNAIKKKLGELRVHQEPKSFDGQSLGGRVHVKIVLSNFLEYKVQEVRVDPSVLEGEAFMVEDLIKAAFDDAFRKSVEHNKGLISSLMSFHF
;
A
#
# COMPACT_ATOMS: atom_id res chain seq x y z
N MET A 1 -40.78 4.08 -9.38
CA MET A 1 -40.40 2.86 -8.64
C MET A 1 -39.99 3.28 -7.25
N PRO A 2 -40.58 2.73 -6.17
CA PRO A 2 -40.02 2.96 -4.84
C PRO A 2 -38.63 2.32 -4.81
N PHE A 3 -37.64 3.06 -4.32
CA PHE A 3 -36.37 2.45 -3.94
C PHE A 3 -36.70 1.40 -2.88
N ASP A 4 -36.27 0.16 -3.13
CA ASP A 4 -36.53 -0.98 -2.24
C ASP A 4 -35.59 -0.84 -1.05
N ASP A 5 -36.03 -0.09 -0.03
CA ASP A 5 -35.24 0.28 1.16
C ASP A 5 -34.63 -0.95 1.85
N GLN A 6 -35.29 -2.12 1.74
CA GLN A 6 -34.79 -3.38 2.24
C GLN A 6 -33.53 -3.85 1.49
N LYS A 7 -33.52 -3.79 0.16
CA LYS A 7 -32.33 -4.15 -0.63
C LYS A 7 -31.16 -3.21 -0.37
N PHE A 8 -31.43 -1.94 -0.13
CA PHE A 8 -30.40 -0.97 0.23
C PHE A 8 -29.81 -1.28 1.61
N PHE A 9 -30.65 -1.65 2.57
CA PHE A 9 -30.21 -2.08 3.91
C PHE A 9 -29.37 -3.36 3.86
N ASP A 10 -29.80 -4.35 3.07
CA ASP A 10 -29.07 -5.61 2.89
C ASP A 10 -27.71 -5.38 2.23
N LEU A 11 -27.64 -4.49 1.23
CA LEU A 11 -26.37 -4.08 0.61
C LEU A 11 -25.45 -3.40 1.63
N GLN A 12 -25.96 -2.46 2.43
CA GLN A 12 -25.16 -1.81 3.48
C GLN A 12 -24.59 -2.82 4.48
N ASN A 13 -25.39 -3.80 4.90
CA ASN A 13 -24.95 -4.84 5.83
C ASN A 13 -23.91 -5.77 5.20
N ALA A 14 -24.09 -6.15 3.94
CA ALA A 14 -23.12 -6.96 3.19
C ALA A 14 -21.76 -6.23 3.06
N ILE A 15 -21.79 -4.92 2.77
CA ILE A 15 -20.59 -4.08 2.72
C ILE A 15 -19.92 -4.00 4.09
N LYS A 16 -20.66 -3.68 5.15
CA LYS A 16 -20.13 -3.59 6.52
C LYS A 16 -19.49 -4.90 6.96
N LYS A 17 -20.13 -6.04 6.67
CA LYS A 17 -19.61 -7.37 7.00
C LYS A 17 -18.30 -7.66 6.28
N LYS A 18 -18.24 -7.48 4.95
CA LYS A 18 -17.02 -7.66 4.16
C LYS A 18 -15.88 -6.74 4.61
N LEU A 19 -16.19 -5.49 4.96
CA LEU A 19 -15.20 -4.54 5.50
C LEU A 19 -14.69 -4.96 6.89
N GLY A 20 -15.55 -5.55 7.71
CA GLY A 20 -15.18 -6.09 9.02
C GLY A 20 -14.22 -7.29 8.91
N GLU A 21 -14.50 -8.22 8.01
CA GLU A 21 -13.68 -9.42 7.78
C GLU A 21 -12.23 -9.08 7.36
N LEU A 22 -12.04 -8.01 6.59
CA LEU A 22 -10.70 -7.55 6.19
C LEU A 22 -9.85 -7.05 7.34
N ARG A 23 -10.45 -6.32 8.29
CA ARG A 23 -9.70 -5.71 9.40
C ARG A 23 -9.07 -6.76 10.31
N VAL A 24 -9.61 -7.98 10.32
CA VAL A 24 -9.22 -9.04 11.24
C VAL A 24 -8.11 -9.94 10.64
N HIS A 25 -7.87 -9.93 9.33
CA HIS A 25 -7.09 -11.00 8.65
C HIS A 25 -5.95 -10.51 7.74
N GLN A 26 -5.52 -9.26 7.85
CA GLN A 26 -4.38 -8.81 7.03
C GLN A 26 -3.06 -8.95 7.76
N GLU A 27 -2.32 -9.99 7.38
CA GLU A 27 -0.90 -10.08 7.72
C GLU A 27 -0.15 -8.86 7.15
N PRO A 28 0.84 -8.33 7.89
CA PRO A 28 1.67 -7.24 7.41
C PRO A 28 2.32 -7.59 6.07
N LYS A 29 2.19 -6.70 5.09
CA LYS A 29 2.79 -6.91 3.77
C LYS A 29 3.97 -5.99 3.57
N SER A 30 5.08 -6.55 3.09
CA SER A 30 6.28 -5.79 2.75
C SER A 30 6.25 -5.31 1.30
N PHE A 31 6.78 -4.12 1.06
CA PHE A 31 6.98 -3.53 -0.24
C PHE A 31 8.40 -2.99 -0.34
N ASP A 32 9.09 -3.39 -1.41
CA ASP A 32 10.44 -2.96 -1.73
C ASP A 32 10.39 -1.88 -2.79
N GLY A 33 11.05 -0.75 -2.54
CA GLY A 33 11.22 0.36 -3.46
C GLY A 33 12.68 0.60 -3.77
N GLN A 34 12.96 1.04 -4.99
CA GLN A 34 14.33 1.17 -5.48
C GLN A 34 14.53 2.45 -6.28
N SER A 35 15.74 2.97 -6.27
CA SER A 35 16.20 4.01 -7.19
C SER A 35 17.62 3.72 -7.71
N LEU A 36 18.01 4.39 -8.79
CA LEU A 36 19.31 4.25 -9.45
C LEU A 36 19.71 2.77 -9.74
N GLY A 37 18.77 1.98 -10.25
CA GLY A 37 19.01 0.57 -10.56
C GLY A 37 19.23 -0.33 -9.33
N GLY A 38 18.67 0.05 -8.17
CA GLY A 38 18.74 -0.74 -6.94
C GLY A 38 19.89 -0.36 -6.01
N ARG A 39 20.67 0.69 -6.35
CA ARG A 39 21.73 1.23 -5.49
C ARG A 39 21.17 1.93 -4.24
N VAL A 40 19.93 2.40 -4.29
CA VAL A 40 19.18 2.75 -3.09
C VAL A 40 17.96 1.85 -3.03
N HIS A 41 17.78 1.20 -1.88
CA HIS A 41 16.71 0.25 -1.62
C HIS A 41 16.02 0.60 -0.30
N VAL A 42 14.70 0.66 -0.33
CA VAL A 42 13.86 0.91 0.84
C VAL A 42 12.86 -0.22 0.97
N LYS A 43 12.70 -0.74 2.18
CA LYS A 43 11.67 -1.71 2.50
C LYS A 43 10.70 -1.14 3.52
N ILE A 44 9.43 -1.03 3.13
CA ILE A 44 8.34 -0.62 4.02
C ILE A 44 7.42 -1.80 4.28
N VAL A 45 6.84 -1.83 5.46
CA VAL A 45 5.80 -2.78 5.86
C VAL A 45 4.51 -2.01 6.04
N LEU A 46 3.46 -2.48 5.37
CA LEU A 46 2.10 -2.01 5.54
C LEU A 46 1.35 -2.96 6.47
N SER A 47 0.84 -2.43 7.57
CA SER A 47 -0.06 -3.11 8.50
C SER A 47 -1.41 -2.40 8.50
N ASN A 48 -2.51 -3.14 8.70
CA ASN A 48 -3.85 -2.57 8.87
C ASN A 48 -4.27 -1.56 7.77
N PHE A 49 -3.82 -1.74 6.52
CA PHE A 49 -4.02 -0.85 5.36
C PHE A 49 -3.49 0.58 5.41
N LEU A 50 -3.18 1.11 6.60
CA LEU A 50 -2.89 2.52 6.81
C LEU A 50 -1.58 2.74 7.56
N GLU A 51 -1.08 1.74 8.27
CA GLU A 51 0.10 1.87 9.09
C GLU A 51 1.33 1.46 8.29
N TYR A 52 2.16 2.44 7.99
CA TYR A 52 3.42 2.24 7.30
C TYR A 52 4.58 2.27 8.29
N LYS A 53 5.43 1.25 8.24
CA LYS A 53 6.66 1.17 9.02
C LYS A 53 7.84 0.91 8.11
N VAL A 54 8.91 1.71 8.25
CA VAL A 54 10.17 1.45 7.56
C VAL A 54 10.87 0.29 8.25
N GLN A 55 11.16 -0.77 7.50
CA GLN A 55 11.90 -1.92 8.00
C GLN A 55 13.40 -1.77 7.71
N GLU A 56 13.73 -1.27 6.52
CA GLU A 56 15.12 -1.20 6.07
C GLU A 56 15.33 -0.09 5.04
N VAL A 57 16.50 0.56 5.11
CA VAL A 57 17.03 1.44 4.07
C VAL A 57 18.47 1.02 3.80
N ARG A 58 18.79 0.64 2.56
CA ARG A 58 20.14 0.30 2.10
C ARG A 58 20.57 1.28 1.03
N VAL A 59 21.78 1.78 1.16
CA VAL A 59 22.39 2.71 0.20
C VAL A 59 23.76 2.13 -0.16
N ASP A 60 24.00 1.95 -1.46
CA ASP A 60 25.30 1.54 -1.97
C ASP A 60 26.33 2.65 -1.70
N PRO A 61 27.54 2.33 -1.19
CA PRO A 61 28.55 3.33 -0.88
C PRO A 61 28.91 4.25 -2.04
N SER A 62 28.83 3.77 -3.28
CA SER A 62 29.12 4.60 -4.47
C SER A 62 28.13 5.76 -4.65
N VAL A 63 26.95 5.69 -4.03
CA VAL A 63 25.96 6.78 -4.05
C VAL A 63 26.35 7.91 -3.10
N LEU A 64 27.07 7.59 -2.02
CA LEU A 64 27.48 8.56 -1.00
C LEU A 64 28.62 9.48 -1.45
N GLU A 65 29.25 9.16 -2.57
CA GLU A 65 30.25 10.04 -3.21
C GLU A 65 29.62 11.28 -3.87
N GLY A 66 28.30 11.28 -4.07
CA GLY A 66 27.54 12.41 -4.61
C GLY A 66 27.24 13.52 -3.60
N GLU A 67 26.69 14.62 -4.10
CA GLU A 67 26.19 15.72 -3.26
C GLU A 67 25.01 15.24 -2.40
N ALA A 68 24.94 15.71 -1.14
CA ALA A 68 23.95 15.25 -0.17
C ALA A 68 22.50 15.32 -0.69
N PHE A 69 22.13 16.40 -1.39
CA PHE A 69 20.78 16.56 -1.93
C PHE A 69 20.43 15.48 -2.98
N MET A 70 21.42 15.02 -3.77
CA MET A 70 21.19 13.95 -4.74
C MET A 70 20.93 12.62 -4.02
N VAL A 71 21.66 12.35 -2.94
CA VAL A 71 21.44 11.15 -2.12
C VAL A 71 20.05 11.18 -1.48
N GLU A 72 19.65 12.33 -0.95
CA GLU A 72 18.31 12.54 -0.37
C GLU A 72 17.21 12.32 -1.41
N ASP A 73 17.36 12.87 -2.62
CA ASP A 73 16.41 12.68 -3.72
C ASP A 73 16.32 11.22 -4.16
N LEU A 74 17.43 10.48 -4.16
CA LEU A 74 17.45 9.06 -4.49
C LEU A 74 16.76 8.22 -3.42
N ILE A 75 16.94 8.54 -2.14
CA ILE A 75 16.23 7.91 -1.03
C ILE A 75 14.74 8.17 -1.15
N LYS A 76 14.35 9.43 -1.39
CA LYS A 76 12.96 9.82 -1.61
C LYS A 76 12.34 9.06 -2.78
N ALA A 77 13.04 8.94 -3.91
CA ALA A 77 12.56 8.19 -5.06
C ALA A 77 12.33 6.70 -4.74
N ALA A 78 13.21 6.09 -3.93
CA ALA A 78 13.01 4.71 -3.49
C ALA A 78 11.81 4.56 -2.55
N PHE A 79 11.56 5.53 -1.66
CA PHE A 79 10.33 5.57 -0.87
C PHE A 79 9.09 5.70 -1.74
N ASP A 80 9.09 6.64 -2.70
CA ASP A 80 7.95 6.87 -3.59
C ASP A 80 7.60 5.62 -4.40
N ASP A 81 8.61 4.86 -4.86
CA ASP A 81 8.40 3.58 -5.52
C ASP A 81 7.77 2.52 -4.60
N ALA A 82 8.26 2.39 -3.36
CA ALA A 82 7.68 1.48 -2.37
C ALA A 82 6.23 1.85 -2.04
N PHE A 83 5.95 3.15 -1.85
CA PHE A 83 4.61 3.64 -1.58
C PHE A 83 3.67 3.42 -2.75
N ARG A 84 4.10 3.71 -3.99
CA ARG A 84 3.31 3.47 -5.20
C ARG A 84 2.89 1.99 -5.29
N LYS A 85 3.82 1.06 -5.08
CA LYS A 85 3.54 -0.39 -5.04
C LYS A 85 2.53 -0.76 -3.95
N SER A 86 2.62 -0.15 -2.77
CA SER A 86 1.66 -0.37 -1.68
C SER A 86 0.26 0.14 -2.04
N VAL A 87 0.17 1.29 -2.70
CA VAL A 87 -1.11 1.90 -3.12
C VAL A 87 -1.75 1.06 -4.22
N GLU A 88 -0.97 0.58 -5.19
CA GLU A 88 -1.45 -0.35 -6.23
C GLU A 88 -2.00 -1.64 -5.60
N HIS A 89 -1.32 -2.18 -4.58
CA HIS A 89 -1.82 -3.33 -3.85
C HIS A 89 -3.15 -3.06 -3.14
N ASN A 90 -3.25 -1.94 -2.42
CA ASN A 90 -4.47 -1.54 -1.73
C ASN A 90 -5.64 -1.32 -2.70
N LYS A 91 -5.39 -0.69 -3.86
CA LYS A 91 -6.38 -0.54 -4.93
C LYS A 91 -6.89 -1.89 -5.42
N GLY A 92 -5.99 -2.86 -5.64
CA GLY A 92 -6.35 -4.21 -6.04
C GLY A 92 -7.23 -4.93 -5.00
N LEU A 93 -6.88 -4.81 -3.72
CA LEU A 93 -7.67 -5.37 -2.62
C LEU A 93 -9.08 -4.75 -2.58
N ILE A 94 -9.18 -3.41 -2.59
CA ILE A 94 -10.46 -2.70 -2.58
C ILE A 94 -11.30 -3.06 -3.81
N SER A 95 -10.69 -3.14 -4.99
CA SER A 95 -11.39 -3.56 -6.22
C SER A 95 -11.96 -4.97 -6.10
N SER A 96 -11.18 -5.92 -5.59
CA SER A 96 -11.63 -7.30 -5.35
C SER A 96 -12.75 -7.42 -4.31
N LEU A 97 -12.92 -6.42 -3.45
CA LEU A 97 -13.99 -6.38 -2.46
C LEU A 97 -15.27 -5.81 -3.02
N MET A 98 -15.13 -4.79 -3.87
CA MET A 98 -16.23 -4.08 -4.51
C MET A 98 -16.73 -4.80 -5.77
N SER A 99 -16.11 -5.90 -6.18
CA SER A 99 -16.71 -6.84 -7.13
C SER A 99 -17.87 -7.56 -6.43
N PHE A 100 -19.01 -6.89 -6.35
CA PHE A 100 -20.28 -7.52 -6.01
C PHE A 100 -20.65 -8.46 -7.16
N HIS A 101 -20.55 -9.77 -6.95
CA HIS A 101 -21.28 -10.73 -7.76
C HIS A 101 -22.74 -10.67 -7.29
N PHE A 102 -23.59 -9.99 -8.07
CA PHE A 102 -25.04 -10.07 -7.99
C PHE A 102 -25.54 -11.18 -8.90
#